data_AF-A0A4V4HRT5-F1
#
_entry.id   AF-A0A4V4HRT5-F1
#
_cell.length_a   1.000
_cell.length_b   1.000
_cell.length_c   1.000
_cell.angle_alpha   90.00
_cell.angle_beta   90.00
_cell.angle_gamma   90.00
#
_symmetry.space_group_name_H-M   'P 1'
#
loop_
_entity.id
_entity.type
_entity.pdbx_description
1 polymer ?
#
loop_
_entity_poly.entity_id
_entity_poly.type
_entity_poly.pdbx_seq_one_letter_code
_entity_poly.pdbx_strand_id
1 'polypeptide(L)'
;MTQKILLAEDDNDMRRFLVKALEKAGYKVSSFDNGASAYDRLREEPFSLLLTDIVMPEMDGIELARRATELDPDLKVMFITGFAAVALNADSKAPKDAKVLSKPFHLRDLVDEVNKLLAA
;
A
#
# COMPACT_ATOMS: atom_id res chain seq x y z
N MET A 1 -19.60 5.85 2.52
CA MET A 1 -18.86 5.17 3.60
C MET A 1 -17.42 5.63 3.56
N THR A 2 -16.76 5.84 4.70
CA THR A 2 -15.35 6.25 4.70
C THR A 2 -14.48 5.05 4.37
N GLN A 3 -13.72 5.12 3.26
CA GLN A 3 -12.84 4.03 2.84
C GLN A 3 -11.61 3.92 3.76
N LYS A 4 -11.20 2.68 4.06
CA LYS A 4 -10.07 2.36 4.93
C LYS A 4 -8.85 1.95 4.11
N ILE A 5 -7.72 2.58 4.38
CA ILE A 5 -6.43 2.28 3.77
C ILE A 5 -5.54 1.65 4.82
N LEU A 6 -4.91 0.54 4.48
CA LEU A 6 -3.80 -0.01 5.25
C LEU A 6 -2.49 0.46 4.61
N LEU A 7 -1.63 1.09 5.39
CA LEU A 7 -0.31 1.59 4.95
C LEU A 7 0.81 0.79 5.62
N ALA A 8 1.74 0.24 4.84
CA ALA A 8 2.96 -0.38 5.34
C ALA A 8 4.20 0.34 4.76
N GLU A 9 4.98 0.98 5.63
CA GLU A 9 6.18 1.76 5.25
C GLU A 9 7.11 1.75 6.46
N ASP A 10 8.34 1.28 6.32
CA ASP A 10 9.29 1.14 7.43
C ASP A 10 9.88 2.49 7.86
N ASP A 11 10.08 3.43 6.91
CA ASP A 11 10.49 4.79 7.22
C ASP A 11 9.40 5.56 8.00
N ASN A 12 9.68 5.91 9.25
CA ASN A 12 8.74 6.55 10.16
C ASN A 12 8.31 7.95 9.70
N ASP A 13 9.21 8.72 9.13
CA ASP A 13 8.90 10.08 8.70
C ASP A 13 8.04 10.05 7.43
N MET A 14 8.42 9.24 6.45
CA MET A 14 7.62 8.96 5.26
C MET A 14 6.23 8.47 5.65
N ARG A 15 6.13 7.43 6.49
CA ARG A 15 4.86 6.88 6.97
C ARG A 15 3.97 7.96 7.58
N ARG A 16 4.52 8.83 8.44
CA ARG A 16 3.77 9.96 9.04
C ARG A 16 3.30 10.97 8.00
N PHE A 17 4.11 11.28 6.99
CA PHE A 17 3.71 12.19 5.90
C PHE A 17 2.58 11.61 5.06
N LEU A 18 2.68 10.33 4.70
CA LEU A 18 1.66 9.62 3.92
C LEU A 18 0.33 9.53 4.67
N VAL A 19 0.34 9.14 5.95
CA VAL A 19 -0.86 9.11 6.81
C VAL A 19 -1.54 10.47 6.81
N LYS A 20 -0.80 11.55 7.12
CA LYS A 20 -1.34 12.90 7.17
C LYS A 20 -1.95 13.35 5.83
N ALA A 21 -1.34 12.99 4.70
CA ALA A 21 -1.85 13.35 3.39
C ALA A 21 -3.19 12.64 3.08
N LEU A 22 -3.25 11.33 3.34
CA LEU A 22 -4.44 10.51 3.10
C LEU A 22 -5.59 10.85 4.04
N GLU A 23 -5.31 11.10 5.32
CA GLU A 23 -6.32 11.53 6.29
C GLU A 23 -6.89 12.91 5.93
N LYS A 24 -6.05 13.85 5.47
CA LYS A 24 -6.52 15.15 4.95
C LYS A 24 -7.39 15.01 3.70
N ALA A 25 -7.18 13.96 2.91
CA ALA A 25 -8.03 13.63 1.77
C ALA A 25 -9.33 12.92 2.17
N GLY A 26 -9.55 12.62 3.45
CA GLY A 26 -10.79 12.05 3.98
C GLY A 26 -10.79 10.53 4.17
N TYR A 27 -9.64 9.87 4.02
CA TYR A 27 -9.49 8.43 4.26
C TYR A 27 -9.26 8.12 5.74
N LYS A 28 -9.64 6.90 6.16
CA LYS A 28 -9.17 6.32 7.43
C LYS A 28 -7.93 5.50 7.15
N VAL A 29 -6.84 5.77 7.86
CA VAL A 29 -5.56 5.07 7.62
C VAL A 29 -5.17 4.26 8.85
N SER A 30 -4.81 3.00 8.64
CA SER A 30 -4.12 2.17 9.63
C SER A 30 -2.70 1.93 9.13
N SER A 31 -1.70 2.45 9.84
CA SER A 31 -0.31 2.41 9.39
C SER A 31 0.56 1.51 10.24
N PHE A 32 1.44 0.74 9.59
CA PHE A 32 2.37 -0.21 10.19
C PHE A 32 3.79 0.04 9.66
N ASP A 33 4.78 -0.30 10.47
CA ASP A 33 6.21 -0.13 10.13
C ASP A 33 6.85 -1.38 9.53
N ASN A 34 6.09 -2.47 9.36
CA ASN A 34 6.55 -3.71 8.77
C ASN A 34 5.40 -4.49 8.13
N GLY A 35 5.75 -5.39 7.19
CA GLY A 35 4.77 -6.19 6.47
C GLY A 35 4.05 -7.23 7.32
N ALA A 36 4.69 -7.79 8.35
CA ALA A 36 4.09 -8.82 9.19
C ALA A 36 2.91 -8.28 10.01
N SER A 37 3.09 -7.13 10.67
CA SER A 37 2.06 -6.45 11.46
C SER A 37 0.92 -5.94 10.58
N ALA A 38 1.26 -5.45 9.38
CA ALA A 38 0.27 -5.09 8.36
C ALA A 38 -0.59 -6.30 7.94
N TYR A 39 0.04 -7.45 7.71
CA TYR A 39 -0.66 -8.67 7.33
C TYR A 39 -1.57 -9.20 8.44
N ASP A 40 -1.11 -9.19 9.69
CA ASP A 40 -1.94 -9.59 10.82
C ASP A 40 -3.18 -8.70 10.94
N ARG A 41 -3.05 -7.40 10.69
CA ARG A 41 -4.20 -6.49 10.68
C ARG A 41 -5.20 -6.79 9.56
N LEU A 42 -4.73 -7.11 8.35
CA LEU A 42 -5.60 -7.47 7.22
C LEU A 42 -6.49 -8.69 7.53
N ARG A 43 -6.03 -9.58 8.42
CA ARG A 43 -6.77 -10.79 8.83
C ARG A 43 -7.89 -10.51 9.83
N GLU A 44 -7.88 -9.34 10.47
CA GLU A 44 -8.86 -8.98 11.50
C GLU A 44 -10.04 -8.18 10.94
N GLU A 45 -9.82 -7.36 9.91
CA GLU A 45 -10.87 -6.56 9.29
C GLU A 45 -10.58 -6.23 7.81
N PRO A 46 -11.62 -5.95 7.01
CA PRO A 46 -11.44 -5.59 5.61
C PRO A 46 -10.92 -4.16 5.41
N PHE A 47 -10.15 -3.97 4.34
CA PHE A 47 -9.63 -2.70 3.87
C PHE A 47 -9.97 -2.50 2.39
N SER A 48 -10.04 -1.24 1.95
CA SER A 48 -10.31 -0.91 0.54
C SER A 48 -9.03 -0.87 -0.30
N LEU A 49 -7.90 -0.56 0.33
CA LEU A 49 -6.61 -0.44 -0.32
C LEU A 49 -5.48 -0.82 0.64
N LEU A 50 -4.57 -1.66 0.16
CA LEU A 50 -3.23 -1.83 0.69
C LEU A 50 -2.27 -0.90 -0.06
N LEU A 51 -1.60 -0.03 0.70
CA LEU A 51 -0.56 0.86 0.23
C LEU A 51 0.76 0.43 0.90
N THR A 52 1.78 0.01 0.16
CA THR A 52 2.99 -0.57 0.77
C THR A 52 4.28 -0.19 0.05
N ASP A 53 5.37 0.06 0.79
CA ASP A 53 6.70 -0.04 0.18
C ASP A 53 7.01 -1.52 -0.10
N ILE A 54 7.89 -1.76 -1.07
CA ILE A 54 8.42 -3.07 -1.40
C ILE A 54 9.55 -3.44 -0.45
N VAL A 55 10.51 -2.54 -0.24
CA VAL A 55 11.69 -2.86 0.55
C VAL A 55 11.36 -2.63 2.02
N MET A 56 11.04 -3.71 2.72
CA MET A 56 10.78 -3.70 4.16
C MET A 56 11.48 -4.91 4.82
N PRO A 57 11.87 -4.82 6.10
CA PRO A 57 12.44 -5.95 6.83
C PRO A 57 11.41 -7.06 7.05
N GLU A 58 11.92 -8.30 7.19
CA GLU A 58 11.16 -9.54 7.45
C GLU A 58 10.20 -9.94 6.32
N MET A 59 9.13 -9.18 6.12
CA MET A 59 8.16 -9.36 5.06
C MET A 59 8.18 -8.14 4.14
N ASP A 60 8.64 -8.37 2.91
CA ASP A 60 8.64 -7.35 1.86
C ASP A 60 7.21 -7.05 1.37
N GLY A 61 7.05 -5.91 0.69
CA GLY A 61 5.75 -5.48 0.19
C GLY A 61 5.15 -6.41 -0.86
N ILE A 62 5.98 -7.09 -1.66
CA ILE A 62 5.49 -8.00 -2.71
C ILE A 62 4.83 -9.22 -2.07
N GLU A 63 5.48 -9.81 -1.08
CA GLU A 63 4.95 -10.93 -0.32
C GLU A 63 3.72 -10.53 0.50
N LEU A 64 3.74 -9.34 1.13
CA LEU A 64 2.56 -8.78 1.80
C LEU A 64 1.39 -8.66 0.82
N ALA A 65 1.60 -8.03 -0.33
CA ALA A 65 0.56 -7.83 -1.34
C ALA A 65 0.00 -9.16 -1.86
N ARG A 66 0.88 -10.14 -2.16
CA ARG A 66 0.45 -11.47 -2.60
C ARG A 66 -0.47 -12.12 -1.58
N ARG A 67 -0.05 -12.19 -0.31
CA ARG A 67 -0.87 -12.78 0.77
C ARG A 67 -2.15 -12.00 1.03
N ALA A 68 -2.09 -10.67 0.94
CA ALA A 68 -3.24 -9.80 1.11
C ALA A 68 -4.32 -10.07 0.04
N THR A 69 -3.91 -10.22 -1.23
CA THR A 69 -4.85 -10.54 -2.32
C THR A 69 -5.34 -11.99 -2.32
N GLU A 70 -4.60 -12.91 -1.72
CA GLU A 70 -5.07 -14.28 -1.45
C GLU A 70 -6.14 -14.31 -0.35
N LEU A 71 -6.01 -13.42 0.64
CA LEU A 71 -6.98 -13.25 1.72
C LEU A 71 -8.25 -12.54 1.25
N ASP A 72 -8.09 -11.47 0.47
CA ASP A 72 -9.17 -10.65 -0.06
C ASP A 72 -8.88 -10.29 -1.53
N PRO A 73 -9.51 -10.99 -2.50
CA PRO A 73 -9.33 -10.72 -3.93
C PRO A 73 -9.84 -9.33 -4.39
N ASP A 74 -10.72 -8.69 -3.62
CA ASP A 74 -11.25 -7.35 -3.94
C ASP A 74 -10.34 -6.24 -3.39
N LEU A 75 -9.40 -6.59 -2.50
CA LEU A 75 -8.43 -5.65 -1.95
C LEU A 75 -7.55 -5.10 -3.06
N LYS A 76 -7.65 -3.78 -3.24
CA LYS A 76 -6.77 -3.06 -4.14
C LYS A 76 -5.36 -2.98 -3.57
N VAL A 77 -4.35 -3.01 -4.44
CA VAL A 77 -2.94 -2.89 -4.05
C VAL A 77 -2.26 -1.76 -4.82
N MET A 78 -1.52 -0.92 -4.09
CA MET A 78 -0.60 0.05 -4.66
C MET A 78 0.76 0.01 -3.95
N PHE A 79 1.82 -0.12 -4.73
CA PHE A 79 3.19 -0.02 -4.25
C PHE A 79 3.66 1.44 -4.26
N ILE A 80 4.34 1.86 -3.20
CA ILE A 80 5.08 3.12 -3.13
C ILE A 80 6.55 2.81 -2.92
N THR A 81 7.37 2.84 -3.97
CA THR A 81 8.75 2.36 -3.85
C THR A 81 9.76 3.15 -4.67
N GLY A 82 11.00 3.25 -4.18
CA GLY A 82 12.14 3.70 -4.99
C GLY A 82 12.65 2.64 -5.97
N PHE A 83 12.20 1.39 -5.83
CA PHE A 83 12.67 0.24 -6.59
C PHE A 83 11.57 -0.31 -7.51
N ALA A 84 10.90 0.56 -8.26
CA ALA A 84 9.75 0.20 -9.10
C ALA A 84 10.05 -0.92 -10.12
N ALA A 85 11.29 -1.01 -10.59
CA ALA A 85 11.73 -2.09 -11.48
C ALA A 85 11.54 -3.49 -10.88
N VAL A 86 11.54 -3.64 -9.55
CA VAL A 86 11.31 -4.92 -8.87
C VAL A 86 9.85 -5.35 -8.99
N ALA A 87 8.91 -4.42 -8.77
CA ALA A 87 7.47 -4.66 -8.90
C ALA A 87 7.03 -4.90 -10.35
N LEU A 88 7.68 -4.21 -11.29
CA LEU A 88 7.37 -4.27 -12.72
C LEU A 88 8.07 -5.44 -13.43
N ASN A 89 8.90 -6.20 -12.72
CA ASN A 89 9.56 -7.37 -13.29
C ASN A 89 8.51 -8.47 -13.56
N ALA A 90 8.55 -9.05 -14.76
CA ALA A 90 7.64 -10.11 -15.18
C ALA A 90 7.76 -11.38 -14.32
N ASP A 91 8.92 -11.60 -13.69
CA ASP A 91 9.16 -12.71 -12.77
C ASP A 91 8.74 -12.39 -11.32
N SER A 92 8.31 -11.16 -11.04
CA SER A 92 7.86 -10.78 -9.70
C SER A 92 6.54 -11.49 -9.36
N LYS A 93 6.38 -11.84 -8.09
CA LYS A 93 5.13 -12.40 -7.56
C LYS A 93 4.11 -11.33 -7.16
N ALA A 94 4.29 -10.11 -7.67
CA ALA A 94 3.37 -9.01 -7.39
C ALA A 94 1.98 -9.30 -7.98
N PRO A 95 0.88 -8.89 -7.33
CA PRO A 95 -0.44 -9.00 -7.92
C PRO A 95 -0.50 -8.28 -9.27
N LYS A 96 -1.11 -8.92 -10.28
CA LYS A 96 -1.13 -8.40 -11.67
C LYS A 96 -1.79 -7.03 -11.81
N ASP A 97 -2.79 -6.76 -10.96
CA ASP A 97 -3.55 -5.51 -10.99
C ASP A 97 -2.98 -4.47 -10.01
N ALA A 98 -1.83 -4.74 -9.38
CA ALA A 98 -1.21 -3.80 -8.46
C ALA A 98 -0.70 -2.56 -9.21
N LYS A 99 -1.01 -1.39 -8.66
CA LYS A 99 -0.48 -0.12 -9.16
C LYS A 99 0.89 0.15 -8.55
N VAL A 100 1.75 0.89 -9.25
CA VAL A 100 3.05 1.32 -8.73
C VAL A 100 3.17 2.83 -8.82
N LEU A 101 3.52 3.48 -7.71
CA LEU A 101 3.94 4.87 -7.60
C LEU A 101 5.42 4.91 -7.21
N SER A 102 6.26 5.48 -8.09
CA SER A 102 7.71 5.50 -7.88
C SER A 102 8.15 6.68 -7.02
N LYS A 103 9.03 6.44 -6.03
CA LYS A 103 9.74 7.49 -5.29
C LYS A 103 10.82 8.12 -6.21
N PRO A 104 11.03 9.46 -6.20
CA PRO A 104 10.27 10.48 -5.47
C PRO A 104 8.95 10.85 -6.18
N PHE A 105 7.94 11.24 -5.41
CA PHE A 105 6.62 11.69 -5.89
C PHE A 105 6.12 12.88 -5.04
N HIS A 106 5.14 13.62 -5.54
CA HIS A 106 4.44 14.61 -4.71
C HIS A 106 3.25 13.97 -3.97
N LEU A 107 2.96 14.42 -2.75
CA LEU A 107 1.82 13.92 -1.97
C LEU A 107 0.47 14.09 -2.67
N ARG A 108 0.36 15.09 -3.57
CA ARG A 108 -0.81 15.27 -4.42
C ARG A 108 -0.97 14.11 -5.40
N ASP A 109 0.11 13.68 -6.03
CA ASP A 109 0.10 12.57 -7.01
C ASP A 109 -0.34 11.28 -6.32
N LEU A 110 0.11 11.04 -5.08
CA LEU A 110 -0.35 9.93 -4.27
C LEU A 110 -1.87 9.97 -4.06
N VAL A 111 -2.40 11.10 -3.58
CA VAL A 111 -3.84 11.24 -3.29
C VAL A 111 -4.65 11.10 -4.58
N ASP A 112 -4.18 11.65 -5.69
CA ASP A 112 -4.85 11.56 -6.99
C ASP A 112 -4.88 10.11 -7.50
N GLU A 113 -3.80 9.35 -7.36
CA GLU A 113 -3.78 7.92 -7.73
C GLU A 113 -4.67 7.08 -6.82
N VAL A 114 -4.66 7.32 -5.50
CA VAL A 114 -5.54 6.64 -4.54
C VAL A 114 -7.02 6.92 -4.88
N ASN A 115 -7.37 8.17 -5.18
CA ASN A 115 -8.72 8.55 -5.60
C ASN A 115 -9.16 7.80 -6.85
N LYS A 116 -8.32 7.77 -7.89
CA LYS A 116 -8.63 7.06 -9.15
C LYS A 116 -8.87 5.57 -8.89
N LEU A 117 -8.00 4.96 -8.09
CA LEU A 117 -8.01 3.53 -7.85
C LEU A 117 -9.25 3.10 -7.06
N LEU A 118 -9.66 3.91 -6.08
CA LEU A 118 -10.82 3.66 -5.22
C LEU A 118 -12.17 4.12 -5.81
N ALA A 119 -12.16 4.81 -6.94
CA ALA A 119 -13.34 5.22 -7.68
C ALA A 119 -13.72 4.25 -8.82
N ALA A 120 -12.84 3.30 -9.15
CA ALA A 120 -13.00 2.31 -10.21
C ALA A 120 -13.58 0.99 -9.70
#